data_AF-A0AAV6M651-F1
#
_entry.id   AF-A0AAV6M651-F1
#
_cell.length_a   1.000
_cell.length_b   1.000
_cell.length_c   1.000
_cell.angle_alpha   90.00
_cell.angle_beta   90.00
_cell.angle_gamma   90.00
#
_symmetry.space_group_name_H-M   'P 1'
#
loop_
_entity.id
_entity.type
_entity.pdbx_description
1 polymer ?
#
loop_
_entity_poly.entity_id
_entity_poly.type
_entity_poly.pdbx_seq_one_letter_code
_entity_poly.pdbx_strand_id
1 'polypeptide(L)'
;MEPSNYKKKAVWKPGSQPNSGWFQGGGVLDDKLRKAESNKVRIVVSQDGTGDFMTIGEALNSIPKPNSKRIVLIINPGVYRYMILSTLSISSRDFTSTLSINIPKTLPFVTFLGSASHDPPTITGNDTAVVIGGDGIPLGTLKSATVAINANYFVAINIKFENTATHEVGSVRGQGVALRVSGTKAAFHNCSFYGDQDTLYDHKGLHYFNNCYIQGSVDFIFGYGRSFYEKCYLNSIAKKVASVTAQKRSKSSMGSGFSFKDCVVTGSGQIYLGRAWGDYSRVVFTYTFMDKIVLPQGWNDWGSRKRQSTVYYGEYKCSGPGADLSGRGGRTSDPVWRFFRISGFLQSLVPLFDFIAVFVKSLKECVLVGSIRLRDCPNVLP
;
A
#
# COMPACT_ATOMS: atom_id res chain seq x y z
N MET A 1 34.77 25.12 -8.10
CA MET A 1 34.66 25.65 -6.72
C MET A 1 33.77 24.69 -5.94
N GLU A 2 34.27 24.18 -4.82
CA GLU A 2 33.66 23.11 -4.01
C GLU A 2 32.24 23.39 -3.50
N PRO A 3 31.43 22.35 -3.22
CA PRO A 3 30.18 22.46 -2.49
C PRO A 3 30.39 22.15 -0.99
N SER A 4 30.46 23.18 -0.14
CA SER A 4 30.39 23.01 1.31
C SER A 4 29.40 24.01 1.92
N ASN A 5 28.31 23.47 2.48
CA ASN A 5 27.62 23.94 3.71
C ASN A 5 26.11 23.62 3.73
N TYR A 6 25.77 22.38 4.07
CA TYR A 6 24.48 22.07 4.72
C TYR A 6 24.69 21.11 5.89
N LYS A 7 25.26 21.63 6.98
CA LYS A 7 25.12 21.05 8.33
C LYS A 7 24.74 22.16 9.30
N LYS A 8 23.43 22.42 9.43
CA LYS A 8 22.88 22.95 10.69
C LYS A 8 22.02 21.85 11.31
N LYS A 9 22.65 21.08 12.20
CA LYS A 9 21.96 20.23 13.17
C LYS A 9 21.11 21.14 14.04
N ALA A 10 19.79 20.91 14.10
CA ALA A 10 18.97 21.46 15.16
C ALA A 10 19.42 20.82 16.48
N VAL A 11 20.00 21.62 17.36
CA VAL A 11 20.40 21.21 18.71
C VAL A 11 19.13 21.10 19.55
N TRP A 12 18.80 19.89 19.99
CA TRP A 12 17.78 19.63 21.00
C TRP A 12 18.25 20.16 22.35
N LYS A 13 17.49 21.08 22.96
CA LYS A 13 17.72 21.54 24.33
C LYS A 13 17.01 20.58 25.29
N PRO A 14 17.71 19.92 26.23
CA PRO A 14 17.06 19.16 27.30
C PRO A 14 16.50 20.16 28.32
N GLY A 15 15.19 20.13 28.61
CA GLY A 15 14.66 20.92 29.73
C GLY A 15 13.17 21.21 29.75
N SER A 16 12.43 21.10 28.65
CA SER A 16 10.97 21.24 28.69
C SER A 16 10.32 19.86 28.75
N GLN A 17 10.04 19.37 29.95
CA GLN A 17 9.10 18.26 30.10
C GLN A 17 7.75 18.68 29.52
N PRO A 18 7.18 17.96 28.54
CA PRO A 18 5.81 18.21 28.14
C PRO A 18 4.91 17.79 29.30
N ASN A 19 4.09 18.73 29.78
CA ASN A 19 3.00 18.46 30.72
C ASN A 19 2.27 17.16 30.33
N SER A 20 2.19 16.25 31.30
CA SER A 20 1.59 14.91 31.25
C SER A 20 0.07 14.89 31.01
N GLY A 21 -0.52 15.99 30.51
CA GLY A 21 -1.95 16.17 30.31
C GLY A 21 -2.51 15.74 28.95
N TRP A 22 -1.73 15.09 28.07
CA TRP A 22 -2.15 14.78 26.68
C TRP A 22 -2.35 13.28 26.39
N PHE A 23 -2.26 12.42 27.41
CA PHE A 23 -2.54 10.99 27.32
C PHE A 23 -3.86 10.64 28.03
N GLN A 24 -4.97 11.21 27.58
CA GLN A 24 -6.30 10.69 27.90
C GLN A 24 -7.00 10.26 26.62
N GLY A 25 -6.69 9.04 26.22
CA GLY A 25 -7.22 8.36 25.04
C GLY A 25 -6.92 6.87 25.10
N GLY A 26 -7.16 6.26 26.26
CA GLY A 26 -7.10 4.82 26.50
C GLY A 26 -8.24 4.09 25.79
N GLY A 27 -8.18 4.02 24.46
CA GLY A 27 -9.00 3.08 23.71
C GLY A 27 -8.40 1.68 23.86
N VAL A 28 -9.08 0.81 24.59
CA VAL A 28 -8.76 -0.63 24.70
C VAL A 28 -8.47 -1.17 23.29
N LEU A 29 -7.34 -1.86 23.12
CA LEU A 29 -7.00 -2.58 21.90
C LEU A 29 -8.24 -3.34 21.42
N ASP A 30 -8.52 -3.29 20.12
CA ASP A 30 -9.64 -4.02 19.53
C ASP A 30 -9.66 -5.48 20.01
N ASP A 31 -10.67 -5.84 20.82
CA ASP A 31 -10.73 -7.15 21.49
C ASP A 31 -10.63 -8.32 20.52
N LYS A 32 -11.15 -8.15 19.29
CA LYS A 32 -11.07 -9.18 18.26
C LYS A 32 -9.63 -9.36 17.78
N LEU A 33 -8.91 -8.25 17.57
CA LEU A 33 -7.49 -8.29 17.22
C LEU A 33 -6.68 -8.92 18.36
N ARG A 34 -6.89 -8.48 19.61
CA ARG A 34 -6.18 -9.03 20.77
C ARG A 34 -6.37 -10.55 20.89
N LYS A 35 -7.60 -11.04 20.74
CA LYS A 35 -7.90 -12.49 20.75
C LYS A 35 -7.28 -13.24 19.57
N ALA A 36 -7.24 -12.62 18.38
CA ALA A 36 -6.60 -13.23 17.22
C ALA A 36 -5.08 -13.36 17.41
N GLU A 37 -4.44 -12.35 18.02
CA GLU A 37 -2.99 -12.33 18.26
C GLU A 37 -2.51 -13.30 19.33
N SER A 38 -3.36 -13.75 20.26
CA SER A 38 -2.94 -14.62 21.36
C SER A 38 -2.64 -16.06 20.94
N ASN A 39 -3.18 -16.51 19.79
CA ASN A 39 -3.07 -17.89 19.30
C ASN A 39 -2.70 -17.92 17.82
N LYS A 40 -1.48 -17.48 17.49
CA LYS A 40 -1.00 -17.39 16.10
C LYS A 40 -0.76 -18.77 15.52
N VAL A 41 -1.20 -18.98 14.28
CA VAL A 41 -0.90 -20.17 13.48
C VAL A 41 0.07 -19.75 12.38
N ARG A 42 1.12 -20.56 12.16
CA ARG A 42 2.07 -20.37 11.07
C ARG A 42 1.85 -21.44 10.02
N ILE A 43 1.87 -21.05 8.75
CA ILE A 43 1.77 -21.93 7.59
C ILE A 43 2.89 -21.52 6.63
N VAL A 44 3.73 -22.46 6.21
CA VAL A 44 4.83 -22.23 5.28
C VAL A 44 4.38 -22.56 3.86
N VAL A 45 4.65 -21.67 2.92
CA VAL A 45 4.39 -21.87 1.50
C VAL A 45 5.71 -21.85 0.75
N SER A 46 6.03 -22.93 0.03
CA SER A 46 7.29 -23.05 -0.71
C SER A 46 7.11 -23.84 -2.00
N GLN A 47 7.52 -23.28 -3.14
CA GLN A 47 7.35 -23.93 -4.46
C GLN A 47 8.21 -25.17 -4.65
N ASP A 48 9.28 -25.32 -3.87
CA ASP A 48 10.18 -26.48 -3.88
C ASP A 48 9.65 -27.68 -3.05
N GLY A 49 8.46 -27.57 -2.46
CA GLY A 49 7.84 -28.62 -1.66
C GLY A 49 8.36 -28.73 -0.23
N THR A 50 9.23 -27.83 0.23
CA THR A 50 9.76 -27.83 1.61
C THR A 50 8.83 -27.19 2.65
N GLY A 51 7.75 -26.55 2.20
CA GLY A 51 6.72 -25.94 3.06
C GLY A 51 5.49 -26.83 3.26
N ASP A 52 4.53 -26.35 4.06
CA ASP A 52 3.24 -27.02 4.27
C ASP A 52 2.39 -27.07 2.99
N PHE A 53 2.53 -26.06 2.12
CA PHE A 53 1.85 -25.97 0.83
C PHE A 53 2.78 -25.47 -0.27
N MET A 54 2.53 -25.85 -1.52
CA MET A 54 3.27 -25.34 -2.68
C MET A 54 2.73 -24.01 -3.18
N THR A 55 1.43 -23.75 -2.97
CA THR A 55 0.78 -22.51 -3.43
C THR A 55 0.12 -21.75 -2.29
N ILE A 56 0.02 -20.43 -2.46
CA ILE A 56 -0.67 -19.54 -1.52
C ILE A 56 -2.18 -19.86 -1.51
N GLY A 57 -2.75 -20.25 -2.65
CA GLY A 57 -4.16 -20.62 -2.78
C GLY A 57 -4.52 -21.84 -1.93
N GLU A 58 -3.73 -22.90 -1.98
CA GLU A 58 -3.93 -24.10 -1.14
C GLU A 58 -3.82 -23.75 0.35
N ALA A 59 -2.79 -22.99 0.73
CA ALA A 59 -2.62 -22.52 2.10
C ALA A 59 -3.84 -21.74 2.60
N LEU A 60 -4.38 -20.82 1.81
CA LEU A 60 -5.60 -20.07 2.15
C LEU A 60 -6.86 -20.97 2.22
N ASN A 61 -6.94 -21.99 1.36
CA ASN A 61 -8.07 -22.92 1.32
C ASN A 61 -8.08 -23.85 2.54
N SER A 62 -6.91 -24.15 3.11
CA SER A 62 -6.79 -24.97 4.32
C SER A 62 -7.33 -24.29 5.60
N ILE A 63 -7.46 -22.96 5.61
CA ILE A 63 -7.87 -22.20 6.80
C ILE A 63 -9.39 -22.35 7.02
N PRO A 64 -9.82 -22.82 8.21
CA PRO A 64 -11.24 -22.88 8.56
C PRO A 64 -11.90 -21.49 8.53
N LYS A 65 -13.12 -21.43 7.99
CA LYS A 65 -13.93 -20.21 7.87
C LYS A 65 -15.17 -20.33 8.78
N PRO A 66 -15.57 -19.28 9.54
CA PRO A 66 -14.89 -18.00 9.68
C PRO A 66 -13.63 -18.10 10.56
N ASN A 67 -12.56 -17.41 10.16
CA ASN A 67 -11.32 -17.40 10.94
C ASN A 67 -11.38 -16.37 12.07
N SER A 68 -10.85 -16.73 13.24
CA SER A 68 -10.75 -15.88 14.43
C SER A 68 -9.33 -15.77 14.99
N LYS A 69 -8.35 -16.45 14.39
CA LYS A 69 -6.95 -16.50 14.83
C LYS A 69 -6.05 -15.74 13.86
N ARG A 70 -4.93 -15.18 14.31
CA ARG A 70 -3.89 -14.66 13.41
C ARG A 70 -3.27 -15.83 12.65
N ILE A 71 -3.44 -15.87 11.33
CA ILE A 71 -2.80 -16.84 10.46
C ILE A 71 -1.66 -16.17 9.72
N VAL A 72 -0.43 -16.63 9.93
CA VAL A 72 0.79 -16.11 9.30
C VAL A 72 1.23 -17.09 8.22
N LEU A 73 1.00 -16.72 6.96
CA LEU A 73 1.55 -17.42 5.80
C LEU A 73 2.98 -16.91 5.59
N ILE A 74 3.96 -17.76 5.91
CA ILE A 74 5.37 -17.54 5.63
C ILE A 74 5.60 -18.01 4.19
N ILE A 75 5.84 -17.06 3.28
CA ILE A 75 5.96 -17.33 1.85
C ILE A 75 7.44 -17.26 1.49
N ASN A 76 8.01 -18.41 1.12
CA ASN A 76 9.41 -18.50 0.72
C ASN A 76 9.65 -17.78 -0.62
N PRO A 77 10.90 -17.36 -0.90
CA PRO A 77 11.26 -16.77 -2.19
C PRO A 77 10.78 -17.62 -3.37
N GLY A 78 10.29 -16.96 -4.42
CA GLY A 78 9.68 -17.63 -5.56
C GLY A 78 8.75 -16.72 -6.34
N VAL A 79 8.31 -17.21 -7.50
CA VAL A 79 7.35 -16.53 -8.38
C VAL A 79 6.06 -17.34 -8.42
N TYR A 80 5.07 -16.87 -7.68
CA TYR A 80 3.75 -17.47 -7.55
C TYR A 80 2.81 -16.86 -8.61
N ARG A 81 2.62 -17.56 -9.73
CA ARG A 81 1.79 -17.11 -10.85
C ARG A 81 0.33 -17.51 -10.68
N TYR A 82 -0.56 -16.56 -10.89
CA TYR A 82 -2.02 -16.74 -10.90
C TYR A 82 -2.60 -16.08 -12.16
N MET A 83 -3.35 -16.83 -12.96
CA MET A 83 -3.98 -16.38 -14.22
C MET A 83 -5.40 -16.93 -14.29
N ILE A 84 -6.34 -16.17 -14.87
CA ILE A 84 -7.63 -16.71 -15.29
C ILE A 84 -7.44 -17.45 -16.62
N LEU A 85 -7.57 -18.78 -16.59
CA LEU A 85 -7.75 -19.57 -17.82
C LEU A 85 -9.09 -19.19 -18.45
N SER A 86 -9.07 -18.28 -19.43
CA SER A 86 -10.19 -18.12 -20.35
C SER A 86 -10.29 -19.37 -21.21
N THR A 87 -11.28 -20.22 -20.92
CA THR A 87 -11.76 -21.31 -21.79
C THR A 87 -10.67 -22.20 -22.41
N LEU A 88 -10.10 -23.09 -21.60
CA LEU A 88 -9.94 -24.47 -22.07
C LEU A 88 -10.98 -25.29 -21.32
N SER A 89 -12.01 -25.70 -22.03
CA SER A 89 -12.85 -26.83 -21.67
C SER A 89 -11.97 -28.09 -21.60
N ILE A 90 -11.20 -28.23 -20.52
CA ILE A 90 -10.55 -29.49 -20.19
C ILE A 90 -11.56 -30.26 -19.37
N SER A 91 -12.08 -31.33 -19.96
CA SER A 91 -13.02 -32.28 -19.36
C SER A 91 -12.41 -33.12 -18.24
N SER A 92 -11.44 -32.60 -17.48
CA SER A 92 -10.83 -33.29 -16.34
C SER A 92 -11.27 -32.63 -15.04
N ARG A 93 -12.01 -33.39 -14.23
CA ARG A 93 -12.68 -32.95 -13.00
C ARG A 93 -11.76 -32.56 -11.82
N ASP A 94 -10.45 -32.40 -12.00
CA ASP A 94 -9.53 -32.35 -10.86
C ASP A 94 -8.53 -31.18 -10.81
N PHE A 95 -8.61 -30.18 -11.69
CA PHE A 95 -7.71 -29.01 -11.59
C PHE A 95 -8.46 -27.70 -11.36
N THR A 96 -8.78 -27.43 -10.09
CA THR A 96 -9.23 -26.10 -9.66
C THR A 96 -8.00 -25.18 -9.60
N SER A 97 -7.51 -24.75 -10.76
CA SER A 97 -6.51 -23.69 -10.85
C SER A 97 -7.07 -22.45 -10.14
N THR A 98 -6.43 -22.03 -9.06
CA THR A 98 -6.86 -20.85 -8.30
C THR A 98 -6.67 -19.62 -9.19
N LEU A 99 -7.78 -19.13 -9.73
CA LEU A 99 -7.89 -18.13 -10.80
C LEU A 99 -7.35 -16.74 -10.43
N SER A 100 -7.26 -16.41 -9.15
CA SER A 100 -6.67 -15.21 -8.56
C SER A 100 -6.58 -15.42 -7.05
N ILE A 101 -5.68 -14.72 -6.35
CA ILE A 101 -5.67 -14.81 -4.89
C ILE A 101 -6.80 -13.94 -4.32
N ASN A 102 -7.84 -14.59 -3.80
CA ASN A 102 -8.95 -13.91 -3.15
C ASN A 102 -8.99 -14.26 -1.65
N ILE A 103 -8.81 -13.27 -0.79
CA ILE A 103 -8.92 -13.41 0.66
C ILE A 103 -10.31 -12.89 1.06
N PRO A 104 -11.31 -13.77 1.27
CA PRO A 104 -12.70 -13.40 1.52
C PRO A 104 -12.88 -12.75 2.90
N LYS A 105 -13.99 -12.03 3.08
CA LYS A 105 -14.35 -11.38 4.37
C LYS A 105 -14.37 -12.35 5.56
N THR A 106 -14.60 -13.64 5.31
CA THR A 106 -14.63 -14.71 6.32
C THR A 106 -13.23 -15.16 6.77
N LEU A 107 -12.15 -14.63 6.19
CA LEU A 107 -10.77 -14.89 6.58
C LEU A 107 -10.06 -13.62 7.10
N PRO A 108 -10.55 -12.95 8.17
CA PRO A 108 -9.83 -11.84 8.79
C PRO A 108 -8.51 -12.33 9.41
N PHE A 109 -7.62 -11.40 9.77
CA PHE A 109 -6.37 -11.67 10.50
C PHE A 109 -5.37 -12.57 9.74
N VAL A 110 -5.38 -12.54 8.40
CA VAL A 110 -4.34 -13.19 7.59
C VAL A 110 -3.14 -12.27 7.44
N THR A 111 -1.93 -12.82 7.58
CA THR A 111 -0.67 -12.13 7.34
C THR A 111 0.11 -12.87 6.27
N PHE A 112 0.55 -12.16 5.23
CA PHE A 112 1.58 -12.64 4.29
C PHE A 112 2.93 -12.12 4.74
N LEU A 113 3.87 -13.03 4.96
CA LEU A 113 5.22 -12.71 5.42
C LEU A 113 6.23 -13.34 4.45
N GLY A 114 6.86 -12.50 3.65
CA GLY A 114 8.00 -12.90 2.83
C GLY A 114 9.32 -12.76 3.58
N SER A 115 10.36 -13.38 3.01
CA SER A 115 11.72 -13.22 3.50
C SER A 115 12.17 -11.74 3.48
N ALA A 116 12.92 -11.32 4.49
CA ALA A 116 13.58 -10.01 4.52
C ALA A 116 14.87 -9.95 3.66
N SER A 117 15.21 -11.05 2.98
CA SER A 117 16.34 -11.10 2.04
C SER A 117 16.08 -10.28 0.77
N HIS A 118 17.12 -10.10 -0.06
CA HIS A 118 17.05 -9.34 -1.31
C HIS A 118 16.05 -9.89 -2.36
N ASP A 119 15.49 -11.08 -2.12
CA ASP A 119 14.53 -11.72 -3.01
C ASP A 119 13.20 -12.04 -2.30
N PRO A 120 12.35 -11.03 -2.04
CA PRO A 120 11.01 -11.27 -1.52
C PRO A 120 10.14 -11.98 -2.57
N PRO A 121 9.23 -12.87 -2.15
CA PRO A 121 8.35 -13.59 -3.07
C PRO A 121 7.49 -12.66 -3.91
N THR A 122 7.28 -13.06 -5.15
CA THR A 122 6.47 -12.33 -6.12
C THR A 122 5.17 -13.07 -6.40
N ILE A 123 4.05 -12.39 -6.15
CA ILE A 123 2.71 -12.86 -6.53
C ILE A 123 2.32 -12.10 -7.79
N THR A 124 2.21 -12.81 -8.91
CA THR A 124 2.10 -12.19 -10.25
C THR A 124 0.95 -12.77 -11.05
N GLY A 125 0.38 -11.92 -11.91
CA GLY A 125 -0.68 -12.22 -12.86
C GLY A 125 -0.69 -11.21 -14.00
N ASN A 126 -1.61 -11.31 -14.93
CA ASN A 126 -1.66 -10.47 -16.14
C ASN A 126 -3.08 -10.14 -16.62
N ASP A 127 -4.08 -10.34 -15.77
CA ASP A 127 -5.47 -10.08 -16.14
C ASP A 127 -5.74 -8.58 -16.30
N THR A 128 -6.60 -8.24 -17.26
CA THR A 128 -7.06 -6.86 -17.50
C THR A 128 -8.58 -6.78 -17.45
N ALA A 129 -9.11 -5.56 -17.39
CA ALA A 129 -10.55 -5.31 -17.36
C ALA A 129 -11.31 -5.84 -18.59
N VAL A 130 -10.64 -6.07 -19.72
CA VAL A 130 -11.24 -6.62 -20.96
C VAL A 130 -11.21 -8.12 -21.05
N VAL A 131 -10.41 -8.81 -20.24
CA VAL A 131 -10.39 -10.28 -20.22
C VAL A 131 -11.81 -10.77 -19.96
N ILE A 132 -12.25 -11.77 -20.73
CA ILE A 132 -13.58 -12.36 -20.58
C ILE A 132 -13.50 -13.42 -19.48
N GLY A 133 -14.31 -13.25 -18.43
CA GLY A 133 -14.43 -14.22 -17.35
C GLY A 133 -15.16 -15.50 -17.79
N GLY A 134 -15.16 -16.51 -16.93
CA GLY A 134 -15.90 -17.76 -17.18
C GLY A 134 -17.42 -17.59 -17.30
N ASP A 135 -17.95 -16.43 -16.89
CA ASP A 135 -19.35 -16.01 -17.06
C ASP A 135 -19.63 -15.38 -18.44
N GLY A 136 -18.63 -15.28 -19.32
CA GLY A 136 -18.76 -14.64 -20.63
C GLY A 136 -18.77 -13.10 -20.56
N ILE A 137 -18.54 -12.52 -19.38
CA ILE A 137 -18.59 -11.07 -19.15
C ILE A 137 -17.16 -10.55 -18.94
N PRO A 138 -16.79 -9.36 -19.47
CA PRO A 138 -15.51 -8.73 -19.15
C PRO A 138 -15.32 -8.61 -17.64
N LEU A 139 -14.12 -8.96 -17.14
CA LEU A 139 -13.78 -8.91 -15.72
C LEU A 139 -14.06 -7.53 -15.10
N GLY A 140 -13.78 -6.48 -15.85
CA GLY A 140 -13.71 -5.12 -15.35
C GLY A 140 -12.55 -4.94 -14.36
N THR A 141 -12.26 -3.69 -14.01
CA THR A 141 -11.14 -3.34 -13.11
C THR A 141 -11.20 -4.03 -11.75
N LEU A 142 -12.40 -4.34 -11.23
CA LEU A 142 -12.53 -4.95 -9.91
C LEU A 142 -12.03 -6.39 -9.87
N LYS A 143 -12.32 -7.18 -10.92
CA LYS A 143 -11.96 -8.60 -11.01
C LYS A 143 -10.60 -8.83 -11.70
N SER A 144 -9.98 -7.81 -12.30
CA SER A 144 -8.62 -7.91 -12.88
C SER A 144 -7.48 -7.91 -11.83
N ALA A 145 -7.81 -7.93 -10.54
CA ALA A 145 -6.83 -7.90 -9.46
C ALA A 145 -6.13 -9.26 -9.30
N THR A 146 -4.79 -9.30 -9.46
CA THR A 146 -3.97 -10.50 -9.14
C THR A 146 -4.20 -10.95 -7.70
N VAL A 147 -4.24 -9.99 -6.76
CA VAL A 147 -4.56 -10.22 -5.34
C VAL A 147 -5.73 -9.35 -4.89
N ALA A 148 -6.80 -9.98 -4.41
CA ALA A 148 -8.00 -9.33 -3.87
C ALA A 148 -8.16 -9.59 -2.36
N ILE A 149 -7.90 -8.57 -1.55
CA ILE A 149 -8.03 -8.62 -0.09
C ILE A 149 -9.37 -8.02 0.31
N ASN A 150 -10.33 -8.87 0.66
CA ASN A 150 -11.64 -8.43 1.18
C ASN A 150 -11.74 -8.57 2.70
N ALA A 151 -10.77 -9.21 3.35
CA ALA A 151 -10.74 -9.45 4.78
C ALA A 151 -10.17 -8.29 5.59
N ASN A 152 -10.69 -8.11 6.80
CA ASN A 152 -10.19 -7.09 7.73
C ASN A 152 -8.89 -7.56 8.42
N TYR A 153 -8.09 -6.61 8.91
CA TYR A 153 -6.84 -6.87 9.65
C TYR A 153 -5.81 -7.69 8.85
N PHE A 154 -5.84 -7.59 7.53
CA PHE A 154 -4.83 -8.18 6.67
C PHE A 154 -3.50 -7.46 6.82
N VAL A 155 -2.40 -8.20 6.81
CA VAL A 155 -1.04 -7.63 6.83
C VAL A 155 -0.19 -8.27 5.74
N ALA A 156 0.59 -7.49 5.01
CA ALA A 156 1.65 -8.01 4.16
C ALA A 156 3.00 -7.36 4.51
N ILE A 157 4.05 -8.19 4.55
CA ILE A 157 5.42 -7.77 4.88
C ILE A 157 6.37 -8.45 3.89
N ASN A 158 7.23 -7.67 3.23
CA ASN A 158 8.22 -8.16 2.28
C ASN A 158 7.62 -9.00 1.14
N ILE A 159 6.58 -8.51 0.48
CA ILE A 159 5.92 -9.18 -0.65
C ILE A 159 5.95 -8.27 -1.89
N LYS A 160 6.21 -8.83 -3.07
CA LYS A 160 5.99 -8.17 -4.35
C LYS A 160 4.63 -8.61 -4.92
N PHE A 161 3.77 -7.66 -5.22
CA PHE A 161 2.51 -7.87 -5.93
C PHE A 161 2.63 -7.30 -7.34
N GLU A 162 2.30 -8.09 -8.35
CA GLU A 162 2.53 -7.73 -9.74
C GLU A 162 1.33 -8.04 -10.64
N ASN A 163 1.04 -7.11 -11.53
CA ASN A 163 0.28 -7.36 -12.74
C ASN A 163 1.15 -6.98 -13.95
N THR A 164 1.49 -7.94 -14.80
CA THR A 164 2.40 -7.74 -15.93
C THR A 164 1.70 -7.26 -17.20
N ALA A 165 0.39 -7.00 -17.15
CA ALA A 165 -0.33 -6.45 -18.30
C ALA A 165 0.22 -5.06 -18.65
N THR A 166 0.64 -4.90 -19.89
CA THR A 166 1.10 -3.61 -20.42
C THR A 166 -0.07 -2.77 -20.88
N HIS A 167 0.03 -1.45 -20.73
CA HIS A 167 -0.99 -0.50 -21.13
C HIS A 167 -0.40 0.65 -21.94
N GLU A 168 -1.06 1.00 -23.04
CA GLU A 168 -0.73 2.23 -23.77
C GLU A 168 -1.61 3.39 -23.28
N VAL A 169 -0.97 4.48 -22.82
CA VAL A 169 -1.68 5.68 -22.37
C VAL A 169 -2.64 6.22 -23.44
N GLY A 170 -3.93 6.21 -23.13
CA GLY A 170 -5.02 6.64 -24.02
C GLY A 170 -5.82 5.48 -24.61
N SER A 171 -5.36 4.24 -24.45
CA SER A 171 -6.09 3.05 -24.88
C SER A 171 -7.35 2.81 -24.04
N VAL A 172 -8.33 2.09 -24.62
CA VAL A 172 -9.62 1.84 -23.98
C VAL A 172 -9.59 0.51 -23.22
N ARG A 173 -10.00 0.55 -21.95
CA ARG A 173 -10.25 -0.63 -21.08
C ARG A 173 -9.03 -1.55 -20.82
N GLY A 174 -7.82 -1.00 -20.75
CA GLY A 174 -6.60 -1.76 -20.45
C GLY A 174 -6.20 -1.85 -18.96
N GLN A 175 -7.11 -1.62 -18.01
CA GLN A 175 -6.78 -1.59 -16.58
C GLN A 175 -6.34 -2.96 -16.05
N GLY A 176 -5.18 -3.04 -15.41
CA GLY A 176 -4.61 -4.27 -14.83
C GLY A 176 -4.19 -4.06 -13.39
N VAL A 177 -4.95 -4.64 -12.45
CA VAL A 177 -4.74 -4.39 -11.01
C VAL A 177 -3.76 -5.43 -10.45
N ALA A 178 -2.68 -4.99 -9.80
CA ALA A 178 -1.78 -5.88 -9.08
C ALA A 178 -2.37 -6.30 -7.73
N LEU A 179 -2.92 -5.32 -7.00
CA LEU A 179 -3.56 -5.57 -5.72
C LEU A 179 -4.78 -4.69 -5.51
N ARG A 180 -5.87 -5.32 -5.07
CA ARG A 180 -7.08 -4.63 -4.58
C ARG A 180 -7.28 -4.91 -3.10
N VAL A 181 -7.49 -3.85 -2.32
CA VAL A 181 -7.81 -3.96 -0.88
C VAL A 181 -9.14 -3.28 -0.54
N SER A 182 -10.08 -4.07 0.00
CA SER A 182 -11.43 -3.66 0.41
C SER A 182 -11.72 -3.88 1.89
N GLY A 183 -10.90 -4.67 2.58
CA GLY A 183 -11.04 -4.99 4.00
C GLY A 183 -10.35 -3.94 4.86
N THR A 184 -10.98 -3.53 5.95
CA THR A 184 -10.49 -2.42 6.77
C THR A 184 -9.40 -2.84 7.74
N LYS A 185 -8.58 -1.87 8.18
CA LYS A 185 -7.42 -2.04 9.07
C LYS A 185 -6.35 -2.94 8.46
N ALA A 186 -6.07 -2.76 7.17
CA ALA A 186 -5.01 -3.48 6.46
C ALA A 186 -3.68 -2.72 6.51
N ALA A 187 -2.56 -3.43 6.59
CA ALA A 187 -1.22 -2.84 6.56
C ALA A 187 -0.28 -3.54 5.58
N PHE A 188 0.60 -2.75 4.98
CA PHE A 188 1.63 -3.19 4.05
C PHE A 188 2.96 -2.56 4.48
N HIS A 189 3.97 -3.38 4.76
CA HIS A 189 5.29 -2.92 5.17
C HIS A 189 6.37 -3.52 4.28
N ASN A 190 7.21 -2.66 3.70
CA ASN A 190 8.29 -3.12 2.81
C ASN A 190 7.77 -3.99 1.65
N CYS A 191 6.59 -3.66 1.13
CA CYS A 191 5.99 -4.33 -0.03
C CYS A 191 6.31 -3.57 -1.32
N SER A 192 6.25 -4.27 -2.44
CA SER A 192 6.35 -3.65 -3.77
C SER A 192 5.10 -3.96 -4.60
N PHE A 193 4.65 -2.98 -5.37
CA PHE A 193 3.47 -3.08 -6.23
C PHE A 193 3.89 -2.68 -7.65
N TYR A 194 3.80 -3.63 -8.58
CA TYR A 194 4.19 -3.46 -9.97
C TYR A 194 2.98 -3.60 -10.89
N GLY A 195 2.81 -2.63 -11.77
CA GLY A 195 1.77 -2.64 -12.79
C GLY A 195 1.92 -1.43 -13.70
N ASP A 196 0.95 -1.25 -14.57
CA ASP A 196 0.90 -0.14 -15.53
C ASP A 196 -0.28 0.79 -15.20
N GLN A 197 -1.44 0.65 -15.85
CA GLN A 197 -2.67 1.36 -15.46
C GLN A 197 -3.38 0.65 -14.30
N ASP A 198 -3.80 1.42 -13.29
CA ASP A 198 -4.59 0.95 -12.14
C ASP A 198 -3.86 -0.10 -11.25
N THR A 199 -2.54 0.05 -11.02
CA THR A 199 -1.73 -0.91 -10.24
C THR A 199 -2.31 -1.26 -8.85
N LEU A 200 -2.55 -0.25 -8.01
CA LEU A 200 -3.01 -0.41 -6.62
C LEU A 200 -4.43 0.12 -6.47
N TYR A 201 -5.39 -0.79 -6.40
CA TYR A 201 -6.78 -0.47 -6.12
C TYR A 201 -7.02 -0.42 -4.61
N ASP A 202 -6.69 0.72 -4.01
CA ASP A 202 -7.06 1.09 -2.64
C ASP A 202 -8.56 1.42 -2.56
N HIS A 203 -9.36 0.36 -2.70
CA HIS A 203 -10.79 0.44 -2.95
C HIS A 203 -11.52 1.11 -1.79
N LYS A 204 -11.49 0.53 -0.59
CA LYS A 204 -12.17 1.07 0.60
C LYS A 204 -11.62 0.48 1.89
N GLY A 205 -11.70 1.26 2.96
CA GLY A 205 -11.26 0.84 4.29
C GLY A 205 -10.26 1.81 4.89
N LEU A 206 -9.70 1.43 6.04
CA LEU A 206 -8.61 2.11 6.71
C LEU A 206 -7.31 1.35 6.41
N HIS A 207 -6.38 1.95 5.67
CA HIS A 207 -5.17 1.26 5.22
C HIS A 207 -3.90 2.03 5.54
N TYR A 208 -2.82 1.28 5.77
CA TYR A 208 -1.50 1.83 6.02
C TYR A 208 -0.45 1.18 5.13
N PHE A 209 0.32 2.00 4.43
CA PHE A 209 1.41 1.57 3.56
C PHE A 209 2.69 2.23 4.08
N ASN A 210 3.70 1.44 4.43
CA ASN A 210 4.94 1.94 4.99
C ASN A 210 6.15 1.36 4.28
N ASN A 211 7.09 2.22 3.89
CA ASN A 211 8.31 1.79 3.20
C ASN A 211 8.00 0.94 1.95
N CYS A 212 6.93 1.27 1.22
CA CYS A 212 6.52 0.51 0.04
C CYS A 212 7.04 1.14 -1.24
N TYR A 213 7.32 0.30 -2.24
CA TYR A 213 7.56 0.73 -3.62
C TYR A 213 6.28 0.55 -4.44
N ILE A 214 5.82 1.58 -5.13
CA ILE A 214 4.59 1.52 -5.94
C ILE A 214 4.88 2.08 -7.32
N GLN A 215 4.66 1.26 -8.35
CA GLN A 215 4.94 1.61 -9.74
C GLN A 215 3.67 1.57 -10.61
N GLY A 216 3.57 2.52 -11.55
CA GLY A 216 2.62 2.43 -12.66
C GLY A 216 2.60 3.67 -13.54
N SER A 217 1.61 3.76 -14.43
CA SER A 217 1.43 4.89 -15.34
C SER A 217 0.18 5.69 -14.97
N VAL A 218 -0.99 5.26 -15.43
CA VAL A 218 -2.26 5.97 -15.27
C VAL A 218 -2.96 5.47 -14.01
N ASP A 219 -3.25 6.39 -13.08
CA ASP A 219 -4.08 6.16 -11.90
C ASP A 219 -3.58 5.01 -11.03
N PHE A 220 -2.27 4.85 -10.95
CA PHE A 220 -1.68 3.64 -10.37
C PHE A 220 -1.91 3.50 -8.84
N ILE A 221 -2.45 4.53 -8.18
CA ILE A 221 -3.07 4.45 -6.84
C ILE A 221 -4.48 5.05 -6.90
N PHE A 222 -5.52 4.22 -6.79
CA PHE A 222 -6.89 4.69 -6.99
C PHE A 222 -7.90 4.01 -6.07
N GLY A 223 -9.08 4.64 -5.93
CA GLY A 223 -10.17 4.17 -5.07
C GLY A 223 -10.61 5.21 -4.04
N TYR A 224 -11.27 4.79 -2.97
CA TYR A 224 -11.79 5.68 -1.92
C TYR A 224 -11.46 5.19 -0.50
N GLY A 225 -10.32 4.51 -0.33
CA GLY A 225 -9.74 4.24 0.98
C GLY A 225 -9.52 5.51 1.82
N ARG A 226 -9.47 5.33 3.14
CA ARG A 226 -8.89 6.29 4.07
C ARG A 226 -7.49 5.78 4.40
N SER A 227 -6.50 6.30 3.69
CA SER A 227 -5.21 5.63 3.59
C SER A 227 -4.06 6.58 3.83
N PHE A 228 -3.03 6.03 4.45
CA PHE A 228 -1.80 6.74 4.74
C PHE A 228 -0.61 5.97 4.21
N TYR A 229 0.19 6.68 3.43
CA TYR A 229 1.38 6.19 2.78
C TYR A 229 2.54 6.95 3.40
N GLU A 230 3.41 6.24 4.14
CA GLU A 230 4.56 6.83 4.82
C GLU A 230 5.85 6.22 4.28
N LYS A 231 6.81 7.08 3.89
CA LYS A 231 8.11 6.64 3.36
C LYS A 231 8.00 5.74 2.12
N CYS A 232 6.96 5.93 1.32
CA CYS A 232 6.79 5.16 0.09
C CYS A 232 7.54 5.80 -1.08
N TYR A 233 8.02 4.96 -1.99
CA TYR A 233 8.60 5.37 -3.27
C TYR A 233 7.59 5.16 -4.38
N LEU A 234 7.15 6.25 -5.02
CA LEU A 234 6.14 6.27 -6.05
C LEU A 234 6.83 6.48 -7.41
N ASN A 235 6.93 5.42 -8.20
CA ASN A 235 7.68 5.41 -9.45
C ASN A 235 6.74 5.40 -10.67
N SER A 236 6.73 6.49 -11.43
CA SER A 236 6.01 6.50 -12.69
C SER A 236 6.80 5.79 -13.80
N ILE A 237 6.11 4.99 -14.60
CA ILE A 237 6.64 4.41 -15.85
C ILE A 237 5.90 4.95 -17.08
N ALA A 238 5.23 6.10 -16.94
CA ALA A 238 4.46 6.67 -18.03
C ALA A 238 5.37 7.08 -19.20
N LYS A 239 4.90 6.84 -20.42
CA LYS A 239 5.54 7.31 -21.67
C LYS A 239 4.98 8.65 -22.16
N LYS A 240 3.82 9.05 -21.63
CA LYS A 240 3.09 10.30 -21.95
C LYS A 240 2.69 10.97 -20.64
N VAL A 241 1.59 11.74 -20.66
CA VAL A 241 0.98 12.31 -19.46
C VAL A 241 0.15 11.26 -18.73
N ALA A 242 0.38 11.10 -17.44
CA ALA A 242 -0.38 10.17 -16.59
C ALA A 242 -0.69 10.78 -15.20
N SER A 243 -1.09 9.95 -14.25
CA SER A 243 -1.49 10.42 -12.92
C SER A 243 -1.09 9.41 -11.85
N VAL A 244 -0.54 9.91 -10.72
CA VAL A 244 -0.19 9.07 -9.57
C VAL A 244 -1.44 8.57 -8.88
N THR A 245 -2.39 9.48 -8.63
CA THR A 245 -3.59 9.16 -7.85
C THR A 245 -4.90 9.42 -8.58
N ALA A 246 -5.89 8.56 -8.37
CA ALA A 246 -7.29 8.81 -8.77
C ALA A 246 -8.25 8.50 -7.63
N GLN A 247 -8.49 9.51 -6.77
CA GLN A 247 -9.28 9.31 -5.56
C GLN A 247 -10.78 9.56 -5.82
N LYS A 248 -11.64 8.64 -5.36
CA LYS A 248 -13.07 8.52 -5.69
C LYS A 248 -14.04 8.99 -4.61
N ARG A 249 -13.63 9.82 -3.66
CA ARG A 249 -14.51 10.34 -2.63
C ARG A 249 -15.63 11.13 -3.29
N SER A 250 -16.87 10.70 -3.06
CA SER A 250 -18.04 11.20 -3.80
C SER A 250 -18.90 12.17 -2.99
N LYS A 251 -18.69 12.29 -1.67
CA LYS A 251 -19.43 13.19 -0.78
C LYS A 251 -18.51 13.81 0.27
N SER A 252 -18.83 15.03 0.71
CA SER A 252 -18.11 15.75 1.77
C SER A 252 -18.13 15.00 3.11
N SER A 253 -19.22 14.29 3.43
CA SER A 253 -19.38 13.52 4.67
C SER A 253 -18.47 12.29 4.78
N MET A 254 -17.87 11.83 3.68
CA MET A 254 -16.98 10.67 3.70
C MET A 254 -15.62 11.03 4.31
N GLY A 255 -15.19 10.24 5.30
CA GLY A 255 -13.86 10.33 5.92
C GLY A 255 -12.71 9.82 5.05
N SER A 256 -12.94 9.40 3.80
CA SER A 256 -11.94 8.86 2.89
C SER A 256 -10.97 9.89 2.32
N GLY A 257 -9.81 9.44 1.85
CA GLY A 257 -8.74 10.30 1.36
C GLY A 257 -7.39 9.59 1.41
N PHE A 258 -6.48 10.03 0.55
CA PHE A 258 -5.10 9.55 0.54
C PHE A 258 -4.19 10.61 1.13
N SER A 259 -3.32 10.21 2.06
CA SER A 259 -2.32 11.08 2.67
C SER A 259 -0.95 10.46 2.50
N PHE A 260 -0.02 11.20 1.92
CA PHE A 260 1.36 10.79 1.65
C PHE A 260 2.30 11.62 2.49
N LYS A 261 3.17 10.97 3.27
CA LYS A 261 4.15 11.63 4.14
C LYS A 261 5.54 11.05 3.95
N ASP A 262 6.53 11.93 3.83
CA ASP A 262 7.95 11.55 3.66
C ASP A 262 8.15 10.60 2.47
N CYS A 263 7.33 10.74 1.43
CA CYS A 263 7.41 9.89 0.23
C CYS A 263 8.38 10.48 -0.80
N VAL A 264 8.63 9.73 -1.87
CA VAL A 264 9.37 10.17 -3.06
C VAL A 264 8.49 9.93 -4.29
N VAL A 265 8.38 10.92 -5.17
CA VAL A 265 7.69 10.84 -6.46
C VAL A 265 8.71 11.07 -7.57
N THR A 266 8.92 10.08 -8.43
CA THR A 266 9.93 10.10 -9.52
C THR A 266 9.53 9.10 -10.61
N GLY A 267 10.44 8.83 -11.56
CA GLY A 267 10.24 7.92 -12.68
C GLY A 267 10.32 8.63 -14.03
N SER A 268 9.47 8.22 -14.97
CA SER A 268 9.45 8.73 -16.35
C SER A 268 8.12 9.41 -16.71
N GLY A 269 8.13 10.11 -17.85
CA GLY A 269 6.96 10.77 -18.41
C GLY A 269 6.62 12.08 -17.72
N GLN A 270 5.37 12.50 -17.85
CA GLN A 270 4.83 13.66 -17.16
C GLN A 270 3.63 13.21 -16.34
N ILE A 271 3.51 13.69 -15.10
CA ILE A 271 2.46 13.23 -14.19
C ILE A 271 1.72 14.38 -13.52
N TYR A 272 0.42 14.17 -13.34
CA TYR A 272 -0.32 14.80 -12.27
C TYR A 272 -0.09 14.02 -10.96
N LEU A 273 0.02 14.72 -9.84
CA LEU A 273 -0.06 14.14 -8.49
C LEU A 273 -1.40 13.42 -8.27
N GLY A 274 -2.46 13.92 -8.91
CA GLY A 274 -3.71 13.20 -8.95
C GLY A 274 -4.76 13.80 -9.87
N ARG A 275 -5.74 12.96 -10.23
CA ARG A 275 -6.96 13.38 -10.90
C ARG A 275 -8.23 13.03 -10.15
N ALA A 276 -9.23 13.91 -10.24
CA ALA A 276 -10.46 13.79 -9.45
C ALA A 276 -11.43 12.76 -10.04
N TRP A 277 -11.27 11.48 -9.65
CA TRP A 277 -12.24 10.44 -10.03
C TRP A 277 -13.60 10.67 -9.35
N GLY A 278 -13.59 11.09 -8.08
CA GLY A 278 -14.77 11.48 -7.33
C GLY A 278 -14.92 12.99 -7.19
N ASP A 279 -16.15 13.46 -7.06
CA ASP A 279 -16.45 14.90 -6.99
C ASP A 279 -15.85 15.60 -5.75
N TYR A 280 -15.60 14.85 -4.67
CA TYR A 280 -14.99 15.34 -3.43
C TYR A 280 -13.62 14.70 -3.20
N SER A 281 -12.93 14.36 -4.30
CA SER A 281 -11.59 13.79 -4.29
C SER A 281 -10.69 14.53 -3.31
N ARG A 282 -9.95 13.76 -2.50
CA ARG A 282 -9.11 14.27 -1.43
C ARG A 282 -7.78 13.54 -1.39
N VAL A 283 -6.70 14.29 -1.63
CA VAL A 283 -5.33 13.78 -1.65
C VAL A 283 -4.41 14.84 -1.06
N VAL A 284 -3.48 14.45 -0.20
CA VAL A 284 -2.50 15.35 0.42
C VAL A 284 -1.11 14.75 0.35
N PHE A 285 -0.12 15.54 -0.09
CA PHE A 285 1.30 15.22 -0.01
C PHE A 285 2.00 16.12 1.00
N THR A 286 2.82 15.54 1.87
CA THR A 286 3.51 16.27 2.94
C THR A 286 4.95 15.79 3.08
N TYR A 287 5.91 16.71 3.16
CA TYR A 287 7.33 16.38 3.27
C TYR A 287 7.83 15.42 2.17
N THR A 288 7.16 15.43 1.01
CA THR A 288 7.42 14.51 -0.09
C THR A 288 8.38 15.13 -1.08
N PHE A 289 9.39 14.38 -1.52
CA PHE A 289 10.21 14.78 -2.65
C PHE A 289 9.46 14.55 -3.96
N MET A 290 9.46 15.54 -4.85
CA MET A 290 8.82 15.50 -6.16
C MET A 290 9.85 15.85 -7.23
N ASP A 291 10.12 14.88 -8.10
CA ASP A 291 11.01 15.04 -9.25
C ASP A 291 10.35 15.86 -10.37
N LYS A 292 11.13 16.28 -11.36
CA LYS A 292 10.75 17.19 -12.46
C LYS A 292 9.65 16.65 -13.38
N ILE A 293 9.27 15.38 -13.20
CA ILE A 293 8.17 14.75 -13.94
C ILE A 293 6.80 15.27 -13.50
N VAL A 294 6.68 15.91 -12.33
CA VAL A 294 5.42 16.50 -11.86
C VAL A 294 5.13 17.76 -12.67
N LEU A 295 3.96 17.77 -13.33
CA LEU A 295 3.48 18.90 -14.11
C LEU A 295 3.29 20.16 -13.24
N PRO A 296 3.56 21.38 -13.75
CA PRO A 296 3.35 22.62 -13.01
C PRO A 296 1.93 22.79 -12.45
N GLN A 297 0.91 22.29 -13.18
CA GLN A 297 -0.48 22.31 -12.73
C GLN A 297 -0.73 21.40 -11.51
N GLY A 298 0.09 20.35 -11.34
CA GLY A 298 0.04 19.37 -10.26
C GLY A 298 -1.16 18.43 -10.29
N TRP A 299 -2.37 18.94 -10.57
CA TRP A 299 -3.62 18.22 -10.39
C TRP A 299 -4.61 18.44 -11.53
N ASN A 300 -5.41 17.42 -11.82
CA ASN A 300 -6.42 17.46 -12.88
C ASN A 300 -7.83 17.13 -12.34
N ASP A 301 -8.77 18.07 -12.44
CA ASP A 301 -10.16 17.88 -12.02
C ASP A 301 -11.12 17.66 -13.20
N TRP A 302 -10.57 17.41 -14.39
CA TRP A 302 -11.28 17.25 -15.65
C TRP A 302 -11.97 18.53 -16.14
N GLY A 303 -11.53 19.71 -15.68
CA GLY A 303 -12.17 20.99 -16.04
C GLY A 303 -13.57 21.15 -15.46
N SER A 304 -13.93 20.35 -14.45
CA SER A 304 -15.26 20.37 -13.86
C SER A 304 -15.39 21.50 -12.85
N ARG A 305 -16.24 22.50 -13.14
CA ARG A 305 -16.57 23.62 -12.23
C ARG A 305 -17.01 23.16 -10.84
N LYS A 306 -17.77 22.06 -10.77
CA LYS A 306 -18.18 21.47 -9.48
C LYS A 306 -16.96 21.02 -8.68
N ARG A 307 -16.04 20.30 -9.32
CA ARG A 307 -14.87 19.72 -8.65
C ARG A 307 -13.88 20.78 -8.20
N GLN A 308 -13.73 21.85 -8.98
CA GLN A 308 -12.89 22.99 -8.62
C GLN A 308 -13.21 23.57 -7.23
N SER A 309 -14.47 23.50 -6.78
CA SER A 309 -14.88 23.98 -5.45
C SER A 309 -15.00 22.89 -4.37
N THR A 310 -15.00 21.60 -4.74
CA THR A 310 -15.29 20.49 -3.80
C THR A 310 -14.11 19.54 -3.56
N VAL A 311 -13.11 19.48 -4.44
CA VAL A 311 -11.92 18.66 -4.22
C VAL A 311 -11.01 19.28 -3.18
N TYR A 312 -10.23 18.45 -2.50
CA TYR A 312 -9.21 18.88 -1.55
C TYR A 312 -7.86 18.30 -1.94
N TYR A 313 -7.03 19.12 -2.57
CA TYR A 313 -5.68 18.78 -2.97
C TYR A 313 -4.69 19.68 -2.25
N GLY A 314 -3.77 19.07 -1.51
CA GLY A 314 -2.83 19.79 -0.66
C GLY A 314 -1.41 19.30 -0.82
N GLU A 315 -0.47 20.24 -0.83
CA GLU A 315 0.97 20.02 -0.80
C GLU A 315 1.54 20.82 0.37
N TYR A 316 2.38 20.22 1.22
CA TYR A 316 3.06 20.96 2.29
C TYR A 316 4.49 20.52 2.49
N LYS A 317 5.39 21.50 2.52
CA LYS A 317 6.84 21.28 2.67
C LYS A 317 7.35 20.16 1.76
N CYS A 318 6.75 20.03 0.58
CA CYS A 318 7.29 19.16 -0.45
C CYS A 318 8.53 19.84 -1.04
N SER A 319 9.45 19.03 -1.55
CA SER A 319 10.75 19.50 -2.04
C SER A 319 11.07 18.88 -3.39
N GLY A 320 12.10 19.39 -4.08
CA GLY A 320 12.50 18.91 -5.39
C GLY A 320 11.88 19.75 -6.53
N PRO A 321 12.37 19.55 -7.76
CA PRO A 321 12.01 20.40 -8.90
C PRO A 321 10.53 20.34 -9.29
N GLY A 322 9.82 19.24 -8.97
CA GLY A 322 8.38 19.11 -9.22
C GLY A 322 7.47 19.73 -8.16
N ALA A 323 8.05 20.23 -7.05
CA ALA A 323 7.31 20.79 -5.92
C ALA A 323 7.08 22.31 -6.03
N ASP A 324 7.45 22.94 -7.15
CA ASP A 324 7.14 24.37 -7.37
C ASP A 324 5.62 24.60 -7.47
N LEU A 325 5.13 25.51 -6.62
CA LEU A 325 3.72 25.84 -6.51
C LEU A 325 3.29 26.98 -7.44
N SER A 326 4.23 27.68 -8.10
CA SER A 326 3.94 28.84 -8.97
C SER A 326 2.91 28.53 -10.06
N GLY A 327 2.89 27.30 -10.57
CA GLY A 327 1.96 26.82 -11.60
C GLY A 327 0.66 26.17 -11.11
N ARG A 328 0.41 26.07 -9.78
CA ARG A 328 -0.67 25.23 -9.20
C ARG A 328 -2.09 25.79 -9.30
N GLY A 329 -2.31 26.87 -10.05
CA GLY A 329 -3.66 27.40 -10.33
C GLY A 329 -4.49 27.78 -9.09
N GLY A 330 -3.84 28.31 -8.05
CA GLY A 330 -4.52 28.80 -6.84
C GLY A 330 -4.90 27.74 -5.80
N ARG A 331 -4.43 26.49 -5.95
CA ARG A 331 -4.61 25.44 -4.94
C ARG A 331 -3.62 25.64 -3.78
N THR A 332 -4.11 25.51 -2.54
CA THR A 332 -3.49 26.08 -1.34
C THR A 332 -2.16 25.44 -0.94
N SER A 333 -1.18 26.28 -0.57
CA SER A 333 0.07 25.91 0.10
C SER A 333 -0.08 25.64 1.61
N ASP A 334 -1.26 25.91 2.16
CA ASP A 334 -1.59 25.68 3.57
C ASP A 334 -2.65 24.57 3.67
N PRO A 335 -2.27 23.28 3.61
CA PRO A 335 -3.21 22.27 3.98
C PRO A 335 -3.53 22.51 5.44
N VAL A 336 -4.82 22.59 5.75
CA VAL A 336 -5.33 22.32 7.08
C VAL A 336 -4.80 20.95 7.52
N TRP A 337 -3.61 20.95 8.12
CA TRP A 337 -2.94 19.81 8.77
C TRP A 337 -3.85 19.15 9.81
N ARG A 338 -4.88 19.88 10.25
CA ARG A 338 -5.91 19.41 11.18
C ARG A 338 -6.77 18.28 10.63
N PHE A 339 -6.94 18.13 9.31
CA PHE A 339 -7.84 17.11 8.75
C PHE A 339 -7.32 15.67 8.90
N PHE A 340 -6.00 15.50 8.83
CA PHE A 340 -5.30 14.30 9.27
C PHE A 340 -4.39 14.69 10.42
N ARG A 341 -4.96 15.08 11.58
CA ARG A 341 -4.20 14.97 12.82
C ARG A 341 -3.66 13.55 12.86
N ILE A 342 -2.34 13.45 12.67
CA ILE A 342 -1.54 12.23 12.79
C ILE A 342 -2.00 11.48 14.05
N SER A 343 -2.31 12.18 15.14
CA SER A 343 -2.86 11.57 16.34
C SER A 343 -4.13 10.75 16.10
N GLY A 344 -5.20 11.21 15.44
CA GLY A 344 -6.48 10.48 15.34
C GLY A 344 -6.53 9.37 14.28
N PHE A 345 -5.86 9.58 13.13
CA PHE A 345 -5.69 8.54 12.11
C PHE A 345 -4.70 7.48 12.58
N LEU A 346 -3.55 7.90 13.12
CA LEU A 346 -2.65 6.95 13.79
C LEU A 346 -3.35 6.33 14.99
N GLN A 347 -4.14 7.02 15.83
CA GLN A 347 -4.87 6.42 16.99
C GLN A 347 -5.77 5.27 16.54
N SER A 348 -6.52 5.47 15.46
CA SER A 348 -7.40 4.42 14.91
C SER A 348 -6.63 3.22 14.34
N LEU A 349 -5.36 3.45 14.03
CA LEU A 349 -4.38 2.46 13.63
C LEU A 349 -3.40 2.13 14.75
N VAL A 350 -3.47 2.71 15.96
CA VAL A 350 -2.50 2.50 17.04
C VAL A 350 -2.44 1.03 17.38
N PRO A 351 -3.54 0.26 17.41
CA PRO A 351 -3.46 -1.19 17.55
C PRO A 351 -2.70 -1.90 16.41
N LEU A 352 -2.76 -1.36 15.19
CA LEU A 352 -2.02 -1.84 14.02
C LEU A 352 -0.55 -1.36 14.04
N PHE A 353 -0.26 -0.17 14.55
CA PHE A 353 1.07 0.36 14.79
C PHE A 353 1.76 -0.29 15.97
N ASP A 354 1.04 -0.64 17.04
CA ASP A 354 1.52 -1.45 18.15
C ASP A 354 1.75 -2.87 17.65
N PHE A 355 0.88 -3.44 16.82
CA PHE A 355 1.19 -4.71 16.15
C PHE A 355 2.42 -4.59 15.25
N ILE A 356 2.52 -3.60 14.36
CA ILE A 356 3.68 -3.41 13.48
C ILE A 356 4.93 -3.06 14.30
N ALA A 357 4.85 -2.29 15.37
CA ALA A 357 5.96 -1.90 16.22
C ALA A 357 6.40 -3.04 17.13
N VAL A 358 5.48 -3.81 17.72
CA VAL A 358 5.76 -5.06 18.44
C VAL A 358 6.34 -6.11 17.48
N PHE A 359 5.83 -6.19 16.25
CA PHE A 359 6.34 -7.10 15.22
C PHE A 359 7.70 -6.65 14.67
N VAL A 360 7.92 -5.35 14.43
CA VAL A 360 9.22 -4.78 14.03
C VAL A 360 10.23 -4.87 15.18
N LYS A 361 9.79 -4.76 16.44
CA LYS A 361 10.63 -4.98 17.63
C LYS A 361 10.98 -6.46 17.78
N SER A 362 10.04 -7.37 17.54
CA SER A 362 10.25 -8.82 17.47
C SER A 362 11.10 -9.25 16.25
N LEU A 363 11.01 -8.54 15.12
CA LEU A 363 11.87 -8.75 13.95
C LEU A 363 13.29 -8.22 14.19
N LYS A 364 13.46 -7.11 14.92
CA LYS A 364 14.78 -6.67 15.38
C LYS A 364 15.43 -7.70 16.30
N GLU A 365 14.65 -8.35 17.16
CA GLU A 365 15.13 -9.48 17.96
C GLU A 365 15.51 -10.67 17.05
N CYS A 366 14.71 -11.06 16.05
CA CYS A 366 15.05 -12.14 15.12
C CYS A 366 16.25 -11.85 14.18
N VAL A 367 16.45 -10.60 13.75
CA VAL A 367 17.62 -10.20 12.93
C VAL A 367 18.90 -10.18 13.78
N LEU A 368 18.79 -9.92 15.08
CA LEU A 368 19.92 -10.00 16.02
C LEU A 368 20.31 -11.43 16.41
N VAL A 369 19.46 -12.45 16.20
CA VAL A 369 19.82 -13.87 16.44
C VAL A 369 20.56 -14.50 15.25
N GLY A 370 20.48 -13.89 14.05
CA GLY A 370 20.92 -14.51 12.80
C GLY A 370 22.35 -14.25 12.35
N SER A 371 23.10 -13.34 12.97
CA SER A 371 24.50 -13.09 12.60
C SER A 371 25.25 -12.38 13.71
N ILE A 372 26.47 -12.88 13.96
CA ILE A 372 27.51 -12.38 14.86
C ILE A 372 27.51 -13.03 16.26
N ARG A 373 28.36 -14.06 16.38
CA ARG A 373 29.06 -14.34 17.63
C ARG A 373 29.96 -13.14 17.91
N LEU A 374 29.67 -12.38 18.97
CA LEU A 374 30.63 -11.50 19.63
C LEU A 374 30.94 -12.12 21.01
N ARG A 375 31.80 -13.13 20.99
CA ARG A 375 32.94 -13.12 21.92
C ARG A 375 33.90 -12.07 21.33
N ASP A 376 34.62 -11.36 22.18
CA ASP A 376 35.55 -10.26 21.85
C ASP A 376 34.89 -8.87 21.90
N CYS A 377 34.70 -8.34 23.12
CA CYS A 377 35.69 -7.44 23.72
C CYS A 377 35.15 -6.75 24.99
N PRO A 378 36.05 -6.34 25.91
CA PRO A 378 35.82 -6.34 27.35
C PRO A 378 35.76 -4.95 27.97
N ASN A 379 35.23 -4.91 29.20
CA ASN A 379 35.57 -4.02 30.30
C ASN A 379 35.30 -2.49 30.22
N VAL A 380 34.46 -2.07 31.19
CA VAL A 380 34.74 -1.05 32.23
C VAL A 380 34.98 0.40 31.77
N LEU A 381 33.98 1.27 32.05
CA LEU A 381 34.00 2.56 32.78
C LEU A 381 35.22 3.51 32.69
N PRO A 382 35.05 4.84 32.87
CA PRO A 382 34.08 5.52 33.75
C PRO A 382 32.92 6.24 33.07
#